data_AF-A0A2V3KGX3-F1
#
_entry.id   AF-A0A2V3KGX3-F1
#
_cell.length_a   1.000
_cell.length_b   1.000
_cell.length_c   1.000
_cell.angle_alpha   90.00
_cell.angle_beta   90.00
_cell.angle_gamma   90.00
#
_symmetry.space_group_name_H-M   'P 1'
#
loop_
_entity.id
_entity.type
_entity.pdbx_description
1 polymer ?
#
loop_
_entity_poly.entity_id
_entity_poly.type
_entity_poly.pdbx_seq_one_letter_code
_entity_poly.pdbx_strand_id
1 'polypeptide(L)'
;MKYKTLSQVHTEAMNDHEYSAAFEAEEASELLRETLATWRKEAGLTSAQVAERMGIKAPTISRMEKNASRMSIQTLVRYARACGVNFKIQQV
;
A
#
# COMPACT_ATOMS: atom_id res chain seq x y z
N MET A 1 -5.50 -3.20 -39.30
CA MET A 1 -6.02 -3.06 -37.92
C MET A 1 -5.24 -1.96 -37.22
N LYS A 2 -5.91 -0.96 -36.63
CA LYS A 2 -5.26 0.00 -35.74
C LYS A 2 -5.19 -0.62 -34.35
N TYR A 3 -3.99 -0.85 -33.84
CA TYR A 3 -3.80 -1.31 -32.46
C TYR A 3 -4.10 -0.15 -31.49
N LYS A 4 -4.72 -0.46 -30.35
CA LYS A 4 -4.90 0.49 -29.26
C LYS A 4 -3.70 0.42 -28.32
N THR A 5 -3.32 1.55 -27.73
CA THR A 5 -2.34 1.56 -26.65
C THR A 5 -2.96 1.06 -25.34
N LEU A 6 -2.15 0.62 -24.38
CA LEU A 6 -2.63 0.21 -23.05
C LEU A 6 -3.44 1.33 -22.39
N SER A 7 -2.97 2.57 -22.50
CA SER A 7 -3.67 3.75 -21.98
C SER A 7 -5.04 3.93 -22.63
N GLN A 8 -5.16 3.75 -23.95
CA GLN A 8 -6.45 3.86 -24.64
C GLN A 8 -7.43 2.75 -24.22
N VAL A 9 -6.94 1.52 -24.06
CA VAL A 9 -7.76 0.40 -23.57
C VAL A 9 -8.23 0.65 -22.14
N HIS A 10 -7.36 1.15 -21.28
CA HIS A 10 -7.70 1.49 -19.89
C HIS A 10 -8.73 2.62 -19.82
N THR A 11 -8.56 3.71 -20.59
CA THR A 11 -9.55 4.81 -20.64
C THR A 11 -10.93 4.35 -21.10
N GLU A 12 -10.99 3.44 -22.07
CA GLU A 12 -12.27 2.90 -22.52
C GLU A 12 -12.91 2.00 -21.45
N ALA A 13 -12.11 1.14 -20.81
CA ALA A 13 -12.56 0.24 -19.76
C ALA A 13 -13.04 0.97 -18.49
N MET A 14 -12.48 2.15 -18.19
CA MET A 14 -12.93 3.02 -17.08
C MET A 14 -14.39 3.48 -17.18
N ASN A 15 -15.04 3.36 -18.35
CA ASN A 15 -16.47 3.66 -18.49
C ASN A 15 -17.36 2.53 -17.94
N ASP A 16 -16.81 1.33 -17.72
CA ASP A 16 -17.50 0.24 -17.05
C ASP A 16 -17.35 0.38 -15.53
N HIS A 17 -18.48 0.39 -14.82
CA HIS A 17 -18.50 0.66 -13.38
C HIS A 17 -17.82 -0.43 -12.55
N GLU A 18 -17.93 -1.69 -12.96
CA GLU A 18 -17.29 -2.81 -12.25
C GLU A 18 -15.77 -2.74 -12.39
N TYR A 19 -15.29 -2.46 -13.61
CA TYR A 19 -13.88 -2.23 -13.87
C TYR A 19 -13.35 -1.00 -13.12
N SER A 20 -14.08 0.13 -13.16
CA SER A 20 -13.63 1.36 -12.50
C SER A 20 -13.48 1.18 -10.99
N ALA A 21 -14.49 0.60 -10.33
CA ALA A 21 -14.46 0.35 -8.90
C ALA A 21 -13.33 -0.61 -8.49
N ALA A 22 -13.13 -1.69 -9.27
CA ALA A 22 -12.06 -2.65 -9.00
C ALA A 22 -10.66 -2.02 -9.17
N PHE A 23 -10.49 -1.18 -10.20
CA PHE A 23 -9.24 -0.49 -10.45
C PHE A 23 -8.93 0.54 -9.35
N GLU A 24 -9.90 1.38 -8.97
CA GLU A 24 -9.75 2.36 -7.88
C GLU A 24 -9.38 1.68 -6.56
N ALA A 25 -9.99 0.52 -6.24
CA ALA A 25 -9.67 -0.24 -5.04
C ALA A 25 -8.24 -0.81 -5.06
N GLU A 26 -7.75 -1.25 -6.22
CA GLU A 26 -6.38 -1.71 -6.39
C GLU A 26 -5.38 -0.54 -6.35
N GLU A 27 -5.71 0.60 -6.96
CA GLU A 27 -4.91 1.82 -6.93
C GLU A 27 -4.75 2.32 -5.49
N ALA A 28 -5.84 2.39 -4.71
CA ALA A 28 -5.78 2.72 -3.30
C ALA A 28 -4.90 1.73 -2.49
N SER A 29 -4.95 0.44 -2.85
CA SER A 29 -4.09 -0.58 -2.25
C SER A 29 -2.63 -0.38 -2.60
N GLU A 30 -2.31 -0.04 -3.86
CA GLU A 30 -0.95 0.24 -4.32
C GLU A 30 -0.38 1.49 -3.65
N LEU A 31 -1.13 2.59 -3.61
CA LEU A 31 -0.73 3.82 -2.92
C LEU A 31 -0.39 3.57 -1.45
N LEU A 32 -1.16 2.71 -0.77
CA LEU A 32 -0.85 2.34 0.61
C LEU A 32 0.44 1.50 0.69
N ARG A 33 0.68 0.55 -0.23
CA ARG A 33 1.93 -0.23 -0.29
C ARG A 33 3.14 0.67 -0.51
N GLU A 34 3.04 1.61 -1.44
CA GLU A 34 4.08 2.61 -1.71
C GLU A 34 4.35 3.50 -0.49
N THR A 35 3.30 3.95 0.18
CA THR A 35 3.41 4.77 1.40
C THR A 35 4.21 4.04 2.48
N LEU A 36 3.91 2.77 2.74
CA LEU A 36 4.66 1.96 3.71
C LEU A 36 6.11 1.77 3.30
N ALA A 37 6.35 1.50 2.02
CA ALA A 37 7.69 1.36 1.48
C ALA A 37 8.49 2.66 1.63
N THR A 38 7.86 3.82 1.42
CA THR A 38 8.45 5.14 1.62
C THR A 38 8.83 5.36 3.08
N TRP A 39 7.90 5.18 4.02
CA TRP A 39 8.21 5.32 5.46
C TRP A 39 9.39 4.44 5.89
N ARG A 40 9.41 3.20 5.42
CA ARG A 40 10.49 2.26 5.73
C ARG A 40 11.83 2.70 5.11
N LYS A 41 11.82 3.18 3.86
CA LYS A 41 13.02 3.69 3.17
C LYS A 41 13.57 4.94 3.84
N GLU A 42 12.72 5.89 4.19
CA GLU A 42 13.09 7.12 4.90
C GLU A 42 13.68 6.82 6.29
N ALA A 43 13.18 5.79 6.96
CA ALA A 43 13.73 5.30 8.22
C ALA A 43 15.05 4.52 8.08
N GLY A 44 15.49 4.21 6.84
CA GLY A 44 16.68 3.40 6.58
C GLY A 44 16.54 1.93 6.99
N LEU A 45 15.31 1.39 7.01
CA LEU A 45 15.02 0.06 7.55
C LEU A 45 14.75 -0.98 6.45
N THR A 46 15.13 -2.22 6.74
CA THR A 46 14.66 -3.41 6.02
C THR A 46 13.37 -3.92 6.64
N SER A 47 12.57 -4.70 5.88
CA SER A 47 11.35 -5.33 6.40
C SER A 47 11.64 -6.23 7.61
N ALA A 48 12.82 -6.86 7.66
CA ALA A 48 13.25 -7.67 8.81
C ALA A 48 13.52 -6.82 10.06
N GLN A 49 14.14 -5.65 9.91
CA GLN A 49 14.37 -4.73 11.03
C GLN A 49 13.05 -4.10 11.53
N VAL A 50 12.11 -3.81 10.64
CA VAL A 50 10.76 -3.39 11.06
C VAL A 50 10.06 -4.50 11.84
N ALA A 51 10.21 -5.76 11.41
CA ALA A 51 9.66 -6.92 12.11
C ALA A 51 10.22 -7.06 13.53
N GLU A 52 11.54 -6.91 13.68
CA GLU A 52 12.22 -6.91 14.97
C GLU A 52 11.70 -5.80 15.88
N ARG A 53 11.62 -4.55 15.39
CA ARG A 53 11.06 -3.40 16.14
C ARG A 53 9.61 -3.61 16.56
N MET A 54 8.82 -4.30 15.73
CA MET A 54 7.43 -4.60 16.02
C MET A 54 7.24 -5.85 16.89
N GLY A 55 8.31 -6.62 17.15
CA GLY A 55 8.26 -7.87 17.89
C GLY A 55 7.52 -8.99 17.15
N ILE A 56 7.56 -9.01 15.82
CA ILE A 56 6.87 -10.00 14.98
C ILE A 56 7.83 -10.67 14.00
N LYS A 57 7.41 -11.82 13.43
CA LYS A 57 8.26 -12.58 12.50
C LYS A 57 8.39 -11.85 11.16
N ALA A 58 9.59 -11.84 10.57
CA ALA A 58 9.84 -11.19 9.28
C ALA A 58 8.87 -11.60 8.14
N PRO A 59 8.48 -12.88 7.98
CA PRO A 59 7.49 -13.27 6.98
C PRO A 59 6.11 -12.62 7.19
N THR A 60 5.76 -12.32 8.44
CA THR A 60 4.51 -11.63 8.79
C THR A 60 4.54 -10.19 8.28
N ILE A 61 5.64 -9.45 8.50
CA ILE A 61 5.80 -8.10 7.93
C ILE A 61 5.77 -8.15 6.41
N SER A 62 6.53 -9.04 5.76
CA SER A 62 6.52 -9.10 4.29
C SER A 62 5.12 -9.39 3.73
N ARG A 63 4.32 -10.22 4.41
CA ARG A 63 2.92 -10.44 4.02
C ARG A 63 2.07 -9.20 4.25
N MET A 64 2.27 -8.48 5.36
CA MET A 64 1.56 -7.25 5.68
C MET A 64 1.87 -6.13 4.68
N GLU A 65 3.14 -5.94 4.32
CA GLU A 65 3.56 -4.97 3.30
C GLU A 65 2.97 -5.30 1.93
N LYS A 66 2.89 -6.59 1.56
CA LYS A 66 2.25 -7.02 0.30
C LYS A 66 0.72 -6.87 0.31
N ASN A 67 0.09 -6.99 1.48
CA ASN A 67 -1.36 -6.93 1.65
C ASN A 67 -1.76 -5.74 2.53
N ALA A 68 -1.19 -4.57 2.23
CA ALA A 68 -1.29 -3.39 3.09
C ALA A 68 -2.73 -2.97 3.37
N SER A 69 -3.62 -3.08 2.37
CA SER A 69 -5.05 -2.77 2.48
C SER A 69 -5.81 -3.64 3.47
N ARG A 70 -5.27 -4.81 3.86
CA ARG A 70 -5.87 -5.70 4.86
C ARG A 70 -5.40 -5.44 6.29
N MET A 71 -4.47 -4.50 6.50
CA MET A 71 -4.02 -4.17 7.85
C MET A 71 -5.09 -3.39 8.62
N SER A 72 -5.29 -3.76 9.88
CA SER A 72 -6.08 -2.93 10.78
C SER A 72 -5.37 -1.59 11.02
N ILE A 73 -6.15 -0.54 11.30
CA ILE A 73 -5.61 0.80 11.62
C ILE A 73 -4.58 0.71 12.76
N GLN A 74 -4.86 -0.08 13.81
CA GLN A 74 -3.92 -0.28 14.92
C GLN A 74 -2.58 -0.85 14.45
N THR A 75 -2.60 -1.78 13.49
CA THR A 75 -1.39 -2.39 12.94
C THR A 75 -0.62 -1.40 12.08
N LEU A 76 -1.32 -0.61 11.26
CA LEU A 76 -0.73 0.44 10.45
C LEU A 76 -0.03 1.49 11.32
N VAL A 77 -0.66 1.92 12.42
CA VAL A 77 -0.05 2.86 13.38
C VAL A 77 1.19 2.25 14.04
N ARG A 78 1.16 0.97 14.43
CA ARG A 78 2.35 0.30 14.98
C ARG A 78 3.49 0.21 13.97
N TYR A 79 3.18 -0.08 12.71
CA TYR A 79 4.16 -0.10 11.63
C TYR A 79 4.78 1.29 11.41
N ALA A 80 3.95 2.33 11.30
CA ALA A 80 4.42 3.70 11.16
C ALA A 80 5.36 4.10 12.30
N ARG A 81 4.98 3.81 13.56
CA ARG A 81 5.83 4.06 14.73
C ARG A 81 7.15 3.29 14.69
N ALA A 82 7.16 2.05 14.22
CA ALA A 82 8.39 1.28 14.04
C ALA A 82 9.35 1.93 13.02
N CYS A 83 8.78 2.60 12.01
CA CYS A 83 9.49 3.45 11.04
C CYS A 83 9.74 4.89 11.54
N GLY A 84 9.36 5.25 12.77
CA GLY A 84 9.53 6.62 13.29
C GLY A 84 8.52 7.64 12.74
N VAL A 85 7.47 7.18 12.04
CA VAL A 85 6.42 8.02 11.49
C VAL A 85 5.26 8.12 12.46
N ASN A 86 4.78 9.35 12.69
CA ASN A 86 3.54 9.61 13.41
C ASN A 86 2.56 10.28 12.46
N PHE A 87 1.45 9.60 12.16
CA PHE A 87 0.42 10.12 11.26
C PHE A 87 -0.92 10.20 11.98
N LYS A 88 -1.77 11.13 11.53
CA LYS A 88 -3.14 11.32 12.00
C LYS A 88 -4.06 11.25 10.80
N ILE A 89 -5.17 10.51 10.95
CA ILE A 89 -6.26 10.55 9.97
C ILE A 89 -7.02 11.85 10.21
N GLN A 90 -7.22 12.59 9.13
CA GLN A 90 -7.94 13.86 9.13
C GLN A 90 -8.83 13.90 7.90
N GLN A 91 -10.07 14.37 8.08
CA GLN A 91 -10.98 14.60 6.98
C GLN A 91 -10.50 15.86 6.24
N VAL A 92 -10.29 15.73 4.93
CA VAL A 92 -9.96 16.85 4.04
C VAL A 92 -11.25 17.39 3.44
#